data_AF-A0A497GUG0-F1
#
_entry.id   AF-A0A497GUG0-F1
#
_cell.length_a   1.000
_cell.length_b   1.000
_cell.length_c   1.000
_cell.angle_alpha   90.00
_cell.angle_beta   90.00
_cell.angle_gamma   90.00
#
_symmetry.space_group_name_H-M   'P 1'
#
loop_
_entity.id
_entity.type
_entity.pdbx_description
1 polymer ?
#
loop_
_entity_poly.entity_id
_entity_poly.type
_entity_poly.pdbx_seq_one_letter_code
_entity_poly.pdbx_strand_id
1 'polypeptide(L)' 'MVRYRFKDSKGRTYEKTWIYIPTSVANDTAFPFKPGEKVLIIIDIKGKRLIIEKLEKEGNV' A
#
# COMPACT_ATOMS: atom_id res chain seq x y z
N MET A 1 4.96 -9.44 6.13
CA MET A 1 3.65 -9.41 5.44
C MET A 1 2.71 -10.33 6.20
N VAL A 2 1.51 -9.85 6.55
CA VAL A 2 0.52 -10.67 7.25
C VAL A 2 -0.74 -10.74 6.40
N ARG A 3 -1.30 -11.95 6.26
CA ARG A 3 -2.56 -12.19 5.57
C ARG A 3 -3.65 -12.38 6.59
N TYR A 4 -4.72 -11.60 6.46
CA TYR A 4 -5.91 -11.74 7.27
C TYR A 4 -7.06 -12.18 6.39
N ARG A 5 -7.80 -13.20 6.84
CA ARG A 5 -9.12 -13.55 6.32
C ARG A 5 -10.15 -13.10 7.33
N PHE A 6 -11.10 -12.29 6.88
CA PHE A 6 -12.27 -11.96 7.68
C PHE A 6 -13.53 -12.25 6.87
N LYS A 7 -14.55 -12.72 7.57
CA LYS A 7 -15.89 -12.91 7.02
C LYS A 7 -16.72 -11.68 7.34
N ASP A 8 -17.43 -11.16 6.35
CA ASP A 8 -18.43 -10.13 6.62
C ASP A 8 -19.73 -10.75 7.16
N SER A 9 -20.67 -9.89 7.57
CA SER A 9 -21.99 -10.31 8.07
C SER A 9 -22.85 -11.04 7.04
N LYS A 10 -22.46 -11.03 5.76
CA LYS A 10 -23.11 -11.74 4.65
C LYS A 10 -22.38 -13.03 4.26
N GLY A 11 -21.38 -13.45 5.05
CA GLY A 11 -20.62 -14.69 4.82
C GLY A 11 -19.55 -14.61 3.73
N ARG A 12 -19.33 -13.44 3.13
CA ARG A 12 -18.28 -13.23 2.12
C ARG A 12 -16.92 -13.19 2.81
N THR A 13 -15.97 -13.96 2.29
CA THR A 13 -14.60 -13.99 2.81
C THR A 13 -13.75 -13.00 2.02
N TYR A 14 -13.13 -12.07 2.73
CA TYR A 14 -12.22 -11.09 2.16
C TYR A 14 -10.81 -11.39 2.64
N GLU A 15 -9.88 -11.45 1.69
CA GLU A 15 -8.45 -11.52 1.99
C GLU A 15 -7.88 -10.11 1.98
N LYS A 16 -7.29 -9.70 3.11
CA LYS A 16 -6.51 -8.48 3.21
C LYS A 16 -5.05 -8.84 3.47
N THR A 17 -4.17 -8.26 2.66
CA THR A 17 -2.73 -8.35 2.86
C THR A 17 -2.24 -7.04 3.47
N TRP A 18 -1.47 -7.15 4.54
CA TRP A 18 -0.87 -6.02 5.22
C TRP A 18 0.66 -6.11 5.16
N ILE A 19 1.28 -5.00 4.76
CA ILE A 19 2.71 -4.78 4.88
C ILE A 19 2.91 -3.83 6.06
N TYR A 20 3.56 -4.32 7.11
CA TYR A 20 3.92 -3.49 8.25
C TYR A 20 5.19 -2.71 7.92
N ILE A 21 5.13 -1.39 8.09
CA ILE A 21 6.28 -0.51 8.03
C ILE A 21 6.56 -0.07 9.48
N PRO A 22 7.78 -0.28 10.00
CA PRO A 22 8.13 0.15 11.35
C PRO A 22 7.89 1.65 11.54
N THR A 23 7.43 2.02 12.74
CA THR A 23 7.14 3.42 13.08
C THR A 23 8.34 4.34 12.86
N SER A 24 9.56 3.89 13.17
CA SER A 24 10.78 4.66 12.93
C SER A 24 11.01 4.98 11.45
N VAL A 25 10.68 4.04 10.56
CA VAL A 25 10.81 4.21 9.11
C VAL A 25 9.71 5.13 8.57
N ALA A 26 8.47 4.96 9.04
CA ALA A 26 7.34 5.77 8.60
C ALA A 26 7.43 7.24 9.08
N ASN A 27 8.12 7.49 10.20
CA ASN A 27 8.34 8.84 10.74
C ASN A 27 9.62 9.51 10.19
N ASP A 28 10.40 8.82 9.36
CA ASP A 28 11.59 9.41 8.76
C ASP A 28 11.21 10.59 7.85
N THR A 29 11.99 11.66 7.88
CA THR A 29 11.79 12.84 7.03
C THR A 29 11.84 12.54 5.53
N ALA A 30 12.55 11.48 5.13
CA ALA A 30 12.62 11.00 3.76
C ALA A 30 11.48 10.02 3.41
N PHE A 31 10.63 9.65 4.35
CA PHE A 31 9.50 8.77 4.07
C PHE A 31 8.54 9.45 3.08
N PRO A 32 8.25 8.81 1.93
CA PRO A 32 7.67 9.53 0.80
C PRO A 32 6.15 9.77 0.92
N PHE A 33 5.46 9.22 1.92
CA PHE A 33 3.99 9.24 1.98
C PHE A 33 3.47 9.84 3.29
N LYS A 34 2.28 10.45 3.22
CA LYS A 34 1.53 10.88 4.42
C LYS A 34 0.30 10.00 4.66
N PRO A 35 -0.15 9.86 5.92
CA PRO A 35 -1.40 9.17 6.22
C PRO A 35 -2.57 9.75 5.41
N GLY A 36 -3.36 8.88 4.77
CA GLY A 36 -4.51 9.26 3.95
C GLY A 36 -4.19 9.64 2.50
N GLU A 37 -2.92 9.67 2.11
CA GLU A 37 -2.52 9.91 0.72
C GLU A 37 -2.85 8.71 -0.18
N LYS A 38 -3.39 8.98 -1.37
CA LYS A 38 -3.55 7.94 -2.40
C LYS A 38 -2.20 7.69 -3.07
N VAL A 39 -1.86 6.44 -3.25
CA VAL A 39 -0.59 6.00 -3.84
C VAL A 39 -0.83 5.08 -5.01
N LEU A 40 0.14 5.02 -5.92
CA LEU A 40 0.18 4.04 -6.99
C LEU A 40 0.96 2.80 -6.51
N ILE A 41 0.40 1.61 -6.73
CA ILE A 41 1.04 0.34 -6.40
C ILE A 41 1.37 -0.39 -7.70
N ILE A 42 2.65 -0.70 -7.91
CA ILE A 42 3.16 -1.35 -9.12
C ILE A 42 3.77 -2.70 -8.75
N ILE A 43 3.40 -3.74 -9.49
CA ILE A 43 4.01 -5.06 -9.42
C ILE A 43 5.04 -5.16 -10.55
N ASP A 44 6.32 -5.00 -10.22
CA ASP A 44 7.42 -5.21 -11.17
C ASP A 44 7.71 -6.72 -11.28
N ILE A 45 7.09 -7.35 -12.28
CA ILE A 45 7.20 -8.80 -12.53
C ILE A 45 8.65 -9.20 -12.82
N LYS A 46 9.40 -8.37 -13.55
CA LYS A 46 10.78 -8.67 -13.94
C LYS A 46 11.72 -8.58 -12.74
N GLY A 47 11.60 -7.51 -11.97
CA GLY A 47 12.39 -7.27 -10.76
C GLY A 47 11.92 -8.05 -9.53
N LYS A 48 10.77 -8.74 -9.61
CA LYS A 48 10.12 -9.48 -8.51
C LYS A 48 9.94 -8.63 -7.25
N ARG A 49 9.50 -7.38 -7.43
CA ARG A 49 9.34 -6.41 -6.33
C ARG A 49 8.03 -5.65 -6.41
N LEU A 50 7.56 -5.19 -5.25
CA LEU A 50 6.45 -4.28 -5.12
C LEU A 50 7.00 -2.86 -5.00
N ILE A 51 6.52 -1.94 -5.83
CA ILE A 51 6.90 -0.53 -5.81
C ILE A 51 5.67 0.27 -5.41
N ILE A 52 5.84 1.21 -4.49
CA ILE A 52 4.81 2.16 -4.09
C ILE A 52 5.32 3.54 -4.50
N GLU A 53 4.52 4.28 -5.25
CA GLU A 53 4.87 5.61 -5.77
C GLU A 53 3.78 6.61 -5.42
N LYS A 54 4.13 7.90 -5.43
CA LYS A 54 3.12 8.94 -5.30
C LYS A 54 2.19 8.88 -6.51
N LEU A 55 0.89 8.99 -6.26
CA LEU A 55 -0.05 9.19 -7.34
C LEU A 55 0.16 10.62 -7.85
N GLU A 56 0.81 10.78 -9.01
CA GLU A 56 0.86 12.08 -9.66
C GLU A 56 -0.58 12.55 -9.87
N LYS A 57 -0.90 13.77 -9.40
CA LYS A 57 -2.16 14.39 -9.79
C LYS A 57 -2.04 14.59 -11.30
N GLU A 58 -2.90 13.94 -12.07
CA GLU A 58 -3.14 14.36 -13.45
C GLU A 58 -3.56 15.83 -13.41
N GLY A 59 -2.58 16.72 -13.61
CA GLY A 59 -2.78 18.10 -13.95
C GLY A 59 -2.77 18.18 -15.47
N ASN A 60 -3.94 18.51 -16.03
CA ASN A 60 -4.19 19.04 -17.37
C ASN A 60 -3.00 19.06 -18.34
N VAL A 61 -3.07 18.23 -19.38
CA VAL A 61 -2.51 18.57 -20.70
C VAL A 61 -3.58 19.33 -21.47
#